data_AF-A0A831P1D4-F1
#
_entry.id   AF-A0A831P1D4-F1
#
_cell.length_a   1.000
_cell.length_b   1.000
_cell.length_c   1.000
_cell.angle_alpha   90.00
_cell.angle_beta   90.00
_cell.angle_gamma   90.00
#
_symmetry.space_group_name_H-M   'P 1'
#
loop_
_entity.id
_entity.type
_entity.pdbx_description
1 polymer ?
#
loop_
_entity_poly.entity_id
_entity_poly.type
_entity_poly.pdbx_seq_one_letter_code
_entity_poly.pdbx_strand_id
1 'polypeptide(L)'
;MLALLMCGGKGKRLNMGEKPLVKVCGKKLIDHSIQELREFELIIVTSPYVPKTEGYVKSRNFEVFRACGRGFIQDYIQTCIEYSISEPVLIVSSDIVYFQEGILEDVVSYYFKSNKPSLKVTNDGKPVGINVIDPFFLD
;
A
#
# COMPACT_ATOMS: atom_id res chain seq x y z
N MET A 1 -9.47 8.42 6.40
CA MET A 1 -9.39 7.92 5.01
C MET A 1 -8.79 6.53 5.06
N LEU A 2 -9.28 5.62 4.23
CA LEU A 2 -8.75 4.25 4.13
C LEU A 2 -7.46 4.24 3.30
N ALA A 3 -6.51 3.42 3.74
CA ALA A 3 -5.27 3.14 3.06
C ALA A 3 -5.09 1.63 2.83
N LEU A 4 -4.64 1.27 1.62
CA LEU A 4 -4.22 -0.07 1.24
C LEU A 4 -2.69 -0.12 1.21
N LEU A 5 -2.10 -0.91 2.11
CA LEU A 5 -0.66 -1.17 2.09
C LEU A 5 -0.38 -2.45 1.30
N MET A 6 0.20 -2.28 0.11
CA MET A 6 0.43 -3.35 -0.85
C MET A 6 1.71 -4.13 -0.50
N CYS A 7 1.53 -5.36 -0.02
CA CYS A 7 2.58 -6.28 0.42
C CYS A 7 2.71 -7.53 -0.45
N GLY A 8 1.86 -7.73 -1.46
CA GLY A 8 1.75 -8.97 -2.23
C GLY A 8 2.87 -9.29 -3.25
N GLY A 9 3.93 -8.48 -3.35
CA GLY A 9 4.94 -8.59 -4.39
C GLY A 9 5.88 -9.80 -4.26
N LYS A 10 6.27 -10.42 -5.39
CA LYS A 10 7.12 -11.64 -5.43
C LYS A 10 8.58 -11.44 -4.98
N GLY A 11 9.08 -10.21 -4.84
CA GLY A 11 10.44 -9.93 -4.34
C GLY A 11 11.62 -10.54 -5.13
N LYS A 12 11.40 -11.07 -6.35
CA LYS A 12 12.34 -11.96 -7.07
C LYS A 12 13.78 -11.44 -7.27
N ARG A 13 13.98 -10.12 -7.33
CA ARG A 13 15.28 -9.51 -7.64
C ARG A 13 16.20 -9.34 -6.43
N LEU A 14 15.64 -9.31 -5.22
CA LEU A 14 16.39 -8.91 -4.03
C LEU A 14 17.14 -10.08 -3.37
N ASN A 15 16.68 -11.32 -3.58
CA ASN A 15 17.22 -12.54 -2.97
C ASN A 15 17.39 -12.48 -1.42
N MET A 16 16.57 -11.68 -0.74
CA MET A 16 16.55 -11.52 0.72
C MET A 16 15.25 -12.03 1.35
N GLY A 17 14.52 -12.90 0.64
CA GLY A 17 13.20 -13.36 1.03
C GLY A 17 12.08 -12.38 0.66
N GLU A 18 11.02 -12.36 1.47
CA GLU A 18 9.86 -11.50 1.26
C GLU A 18 10.22 -10.05 1.55
N LYS A 19 10.16 -9.19 0.51
CA LYS A 19 10.62 -7.80 0.57
C LYS A 19 10.06 -7.01 1.75
N PRO A 20 8.76 -7.08 2.11
CA PRO A 20 8.22 -6.31 3.23
C PRO A 20 8.91 -6.61 4.58
N LEU A 21 9.50 -7.81 4.75
CA LEU A 21 10.18 -8.21 5.97
C LEU A 21 11.68 -7.84 6.01
N VAL A 22 12.24 -7.37 4.90
CA VAL A 22 13.64 -6.93 4.84
C VAL A 22 13.84 -5.71 5.73
N LYS A 23 14.95 -5.70 6.48
CA LYS A 23 15.30 -4.58 7.36
C LYS A 23 16.10 -3.51 6.62
N VAL A 24 15.67 -2.27 6.77
CA VAL A 24 16.40 -1.06 6.37
C VAL A 24 16.52 -0.18 7.61
N CYS A 25 17.74 0.25 7.92
CA CYS A 25 18.04 1.02 9.14
C CYS A 25 17.52 0.32 10.43
N GLY A 26 17.71 -1.01 10.52
CA GLY A 26 17.33 -1.81 11.70
C GLY A 26 15.85 -2.19 11.81
N LYS A 27 14.96 -1.62 10.98
CA LYS A 27 13.51 -1.80 11.03
C LYS A 27 12.98 -2.42 9.72
N LYS A 28 11.96 -3.29 9.78
CA LYS A 28 11.43 -3.93 8.56
C LYS A 28 10.77 -2.88 7.67
N LEU A 29 10.85 -3.05 6.35
CA LEU A 29 10.20 -2.14 5.39
C LEU A 29 8.72 -1.95 5.68
N ILE A 30 7.99 -3.03 5.95
CA ILE A 30 6.57 -2.95 6.33
C ILE A 30 6.33 -2.14 7.60
N ASP A 31 7.24 -2.21 8.58
CA ASP A 31 7.11 -1.46 9.83
C ASP A 31 7.32 0.04 9.59
N HIS A 32 8.16 0.43 8.62
CA HIS A 32 8.31 1.82 8.20
C HIS A 32 7.01 2.33 7.60
N SER A 33 6.41 1.58 6.67
CA SER A 33 5.14 1.99 6.06
C SER A 33 3.98 2.03 7.05
N ILE A 34 3.88 1.07 7.98
CA ILE A 34 2.84 1.08 9.02
C ILE A 34 2.95 2.31 9.92
N GLN A 35 4.18 2.74 10.25
CA GLN A 35 4.38 3.94 11.07
C GLN A 35 3.90 5.20 10.34
N GLU A 36 4.19 5.33 9.05
CA GLU A 36 3.74 6.47 8.25
C GLU A 36 2.21 6.47 8.07
N LEU A 37 1.61 5.28 7.99
CA LEU A 37 0.17 5.12 7.80
C LEU A 37 -0.65 5.16 9.11
N ARG A 38 -0.06 5.59 10.24
CA ARG A 38 -0.71 5.51 11.56
C ARG A 38 -1.99 6.35 11.70
N GLU A 39 -2.12 7.42 10.91
CA GLU A 39 -3.29 8.31 10.91
C GLU A 39 -4.39 7.82 9.93
N PHE A 40 -4.16 6.70 9.24
CA PHE A 40 -5.08 6.14 8.26
C PHE A 40 -5.72 4.86 8.81
N GLU A 41 -6.97 4.60 8.41
CA GLU A 41 -7.53 3.26 8.52
C GLU A 41 -6.77 2.36 7.54
N LEU A 42 -6.33 1.18 7.98
CA LEU A 42 -5.33 0.41 7.25
C LEU A 42 -5.78 -1.01 6.96
N ILE A 43 -5.81 -1.38 5.68
CA ILE A 43 -5.87 -2.77 5.23
C ILE A 43 -4.53 -3.13 4.60
N ILE A 44 -3.93 -4.22 5.08
CA ILE A 44 -2.68 -4.75 4.51
C ILE A 44 -3.04 -5.79 3.45
N VAL A 45 -2.63 -5.54 2.21
CA VAL A 45 -2.96 -6.40 1.06
C VAL A 45 -1.80 -7.35 0.78
N THR A 46 -1.99 -8.64 1.07
CA THR A 46 -1.00 -9.71 0.85
C THR A 46 -1.35 -10.54 -0.39
N SER A 47 -0.52 -11.53 -0.69
CA SER A 47 -0.78 -12.53 -1.74
C SER A 47 -0.21 -13.89 -1.32
N PRO A 48 -0.54 -14.98 -2.04
CA PRO A 48 0.08 -16.29 -1.82
C PRO A 48 1.62 -16.30 -1.90
N TYR A 49 2.24 -15.25 -2.46
CA TYR A 49 3.68 -15.14 -2.60
C TYR A 49 4.40 -14.63 -1.35
N VAL A 50 3.66 -14.12 -0.36
CA VAL A 50 4.21 -13.52 0.85
C VAL A 50 3.62 -14.09 2.16
N PRO A 51 3.61 -15.43 2.35
CA PRO A 51 2.98 -16.06 3.51
C PRO A 51 3.61 -15.65 4.85
N LYS A 52 4.92 -15.36 4.90
CA LYS A 52 5.58 -14.92 6.14
C LYS A 52 5.17 -13.50 6.50
N THR A 53 5.04 -12.62 5.52
CA THR A 53 4.57 -11.25 5.69
C THR A 53 3.14 -11.27 6.22
N GLU A 54 2.28 -12.09 5.64
CA GLU A 54 0.90 -12.26 6.12
C GLU A 54 0.85 -12.74 7.58
N GLY A 55 1.59 -13.80 7.92
CA GLY A 55 1.66 -14.27 9.31
C GLY A 55 2.21 -13.20 10.26
N TYR A 56 3.19 -12.42 9.81
CA TYR A 56 3.78 -11.33 10.58
C TYR A 56 2.76 -10.25 10.94
N VAL A 57 1.93 -9.81 9.98
CA VAL A 57 0.95 -8.77 10.25
C VAL A 57 -0.28 -9.28 11.00
N LYS A 58 -0.73 -10.51 10.71
CA LYS A 58 -1.85 -11.14 11.44
C LYS A 58 -1.53 -11.35 12.91
N SER A 59 -0.30 -11.78 13.24
CA SER A 59 0.12 -11.94 14.64
C SER A 59 0.19 -10.62 15.43
N ARG A 60 0.05 -9.48 14.75
CA ARG A 60 0.00 -8.14 15.34
C ARG A 60 -1.39 -7.51 15.27
N ASN A 61 -2.42 -8.28 14.93
CA ASN A 61 -3.82 -7.86 14.84
C ASN A 61 -4.10 -6.75 13.81
N PHE A 62 -3.32 -6.68 12.73
CA PHE A 62 -3.70 -5.84 11.59
C PHE A 62 -4.81 -6.50 10.77
N GLU A 63 -5.65 -5.67 10.15
CA GLU A 63 -6.60 -6.11 9.13
C GLU A 63 -5.85 -6.50 7.85
N VAL A 64 -6.16 -7.68 7.31
CA VAL A 64 -5.39 -8.26 6.20
C VAL A 64 -6.31 -8.87 5.16
N PHE A 65 -6.17 -8.38 3.93
CA PHE A 65 -6.78 -8.99 2.76
C PHE A 65 -5.75 -9.77 1.94
N ARG A 66 -5.97 -11.07 1.75
CA ARG A 66 -5.13 -11.89 0.87
C ARG A 66 -5.68 -11.86 -0.56
N ALA A 67 -5.13 -11.00 -1.40
CA ALA A 67 -5.47 -10.91 -2.82
C ALA A 67 -4.93 -12.11 -3.63
N CYS A 68 -5.38 -12.25 -4.88
CA CYS A 68 -4.94 -13.34 -5.77
C CYS A 68 -3.47 -13.22 -6.21
N GLY A 69 -2.85 -12.05 -6.10
CA GLY A 69 -1.47 -11.85 -6.55
C GLY A 69 -1.34 -11.67 -8.06
N ARG A 70 -2.37 -11.15 -8.73
CA ARG A 70 -2.39 -10.98 -10.20
C ARG A 70 -1.58 -9.77 -10.66
N GLY A 71 -1.34 -8.83 -9.76
CA GLY A 71 -0.59 -7.60 -10.02
C GLY A 71 -1.08 -6.47 -9.13
N PHE A 72 -0.26 -5.42 -9.00
CA PHE A 72 -0.55 -4.30 -8.09
C PHE A 72 -1.95 -3.72 -8.32
N ILE A 73 -2.31 -3.48 -9.58
CA ILE A 73 -3.62 -2.92 -9.95
C ILE A 73 -4.75 -3.91 -9.64
N GLN A 74 -4.61 -5.15 -10.12
CA GLN A 74 -5.64 -6.16 -9.97
C GLN A 74 -5.91 -6.50 -8.49
N ASP A 75 -4.88 -6.47 -7.66
CA ASP A 75 -4.98 -6.82 -6.24
C ASP A 75 -5.66 -5.70 -5.44
N TYR A 76 -5.39 -4.41 -5.71
CA TYR A 76 -6.12 -3.34 -5.02
C TYR A 76 -7.57 -3.24 -5.51
N ILE A 77 -7.86 -3.49 -6.80
CA ILE A 77 -9.23 -3.51 -7.33
C ILE A 77 -10.01 -4.63 -6.65
N GLN A 78 -9.42 -5.83 -6.57
CA GLN A 78 -10.02 -6.95 -5.85
C GLN A 78 -10.33 -6.58 -4.40
N THR A 79 -9.43 -5.87 -3.73
CA THR A 79 -9.64 -5.41 -2.35
C THR A 79 -10.81 -4.41 -2.27
N CYS A 80 -10.89 -3.45 -3.19
CA CYS A 80 -11.99 -2.48 -3.22
C CYS A 80 -13.35 -3.12 -3.40
N ILE A 81 -13.44 -4.12 -4.29
CA ILE A 81 -14.68 -4.87 -4.52
C ILE A 81 -15.07 -5.66 -3.27
N GLU A 82 -14.14 -6.42 -2.69
CA GLU A 82 -14.44 -7.28 -1.54
C GLU A 82 -14.90 -6.47 -0.32
N TYR A 83 -14.26 -5.33 -0.06
CA TYR A 83 -14.59 -4.45 1.07
C TYR A 83 -15.69 -3.43 0.74
N SER A 84 -16.27 -3.46 -0.47
CA SER A 84 -17.26 -2.47 -0.91
C SER A 84 -16.79 -1.02 -0.71
N ILE A 85 -15.52 -0.74 -0.99
CA ILE A 85 -14.92 0.59 -0.82
C ILE A 85 -15.52 1.53 -1.88
N SER A 86 -16.23 2.56 -1.45
CA SER A 86 -16.85 3.57 -2.33
C SER A 86 -16.22 4.96 -2.24
N GLU A 87 -15.41 5.21 -1.22
CA GLU A 87 -14.73 6.49 -0.99
C GLU A 87 -13.28 6.44 -1.53
N PRO A 88 -12.67 7.60 -1.84
CA PRO A 88 -11.28 7.66 -2.25
C PRO A 88 -10.34 6.94 -1.29
N VAL A 89 -9.45 6.13 -1.84
CA VAL A 89 -8.54 5.24 -1.10
C VAL A 89 -7.08 5.55 -1.45
N LEU A 90 -6.25 5.63 -0.42
CA LEU A 90 -4.81 5.79 -0.55
C LEU A 90 -4.18 4.40 -0.78
N ILE A 91 -3.37 4.23 -1.82
CA ILE A 91 -2.75 2.95 -2.18
C ILE A 91 -1.23 3.12 -2.18
N VAL A 92 -0.58 2.36 -1.31
CA VAL A 92 0.83 2.56 -0.99
C VAL A 92 1.61 1.26 -1.10
N SER A 93 2.78 1.29 -1.71
CA SER A 93 3.71 0.16 -1.73
C SER A 93 4.45 0.02 -0.41
N SER A 94 4.59 -1.22 0.08
CA SER A 94 5.33 -1.56 1.30
C SER A 94 6.86 -1.51 1.16
N ASP A 95 7.37 -1.09 0.01
CA ASP A 95 8.80 -1.03 -0.28
C ASP A 95 9.36 0.39 -0.33
N ILE A 96 8.64 1.34 0.26
CA ILE A 96 9.00 2.76 0.35
C ILE A 96 9.39 3.08 1.80
N VAL A 97 10.45 3.84 1.97
CA VAL A 97 10.84 4.47 3.24
C VAL A 97 10.60 5.97 3.12
N TYR A 98 9.88 6.54 4.07
CA TYR A 98 9.53 7.95 4.13
C TYR A 98 10.57 8.69 4.98
N PHE A 99 11.13 9.77 4.42
CA PHE A 99 12.07 10.65 5.13
C PHE A 99 11.42 11.94 5.60
N GLN A 100 10.33 12.34 4.96
CA GLN A 100 9.54 13.50 5.30
C GLN A 100 8.25 13.01 5.95
N GLU A 101 8.04 13.41 7.21
CA GLU A 101 6.77 13.18 7.91
C GLU A 101 5.65 13.99 7.23
N GLY A 102 4.46 13.41 7.15
CA GLY A 102 3.28 14.13 6.63
C GLY A 102 3.13 14.10 5.11
N ILE A 103 4.03 13.43 4.40
CA ILE A 103 4.04 13.43 2.93
C ILE A 103 2.80 12.73 2.35
N LEU A 104 2.24 11.72 3.04
CA LEU A 104 1.04 11.03 2.58
C LEU A 104 -0.20 11.92 2.75
N GLU A 105 -0.26 12.69 3.83
CA GLU A 105 -1.29 13.68 4.10
C GLU A 105 -1.26 14.82 3.08
N ASP A 106 -0.07 15.29 2.71
CA ASP A 106 0.11 16.27 1.63
C ASP A 106 -0.41 15.75 0.29
N VAL A 107 -0.10 14.49 -0.04
CA VAL A 107 -0.58 13.81 -1.24
C VAL A 107 -2.11 13.74 -1.27
N VAL A 108 -2.72 13.36 -0.14
CA VAL A 108 -4.18 13.28 0.01
C VAL A 108 -4.82 14.67 -0.08
N SER A 109 -4.25 15.67 0.59
CA SER A 109 -4.69 17.06 0.54
C SER A 109 -4.66 17.61 -0.88
N TYR A 110 -3.60 17.30 -1.64
CA TYR A 110 -3.50 17.69 -3.05
C TYR A 110 -4.54 16.97 -3.92
N TYR A 111 -4.75 15.67 -3.71
CA TYR A 111 -5.77 14.91 -4.43
C TYR A 111 -7.15 15.58 -4.33
N PHE A 112 -7.60 15.91 -3.11
CA PHE A 112 -8.90 16.55 -2.89
C PHE A 112 -9.01 17.96 -3.49
N LYS A 113 -7.89 18.68 -3.64
CA LYS A 113 -7.86 19.99 -4.34
C LYS A 113 -7.91 19.86 -5.86
N SER A 114 -7.52 18.71 -6.41
CA SER A 114 -7.36 18.52 -7.85
C SER A 114 -8.66 18.23 -8.61
N ASN A 115 -9.71 17.78 -7.91
CA ASN A 115 -10.97 17.30 -8.51
C ASN A 115 -10.76 16.25 -9.62
N LYS A 116 -9.73 15.40 -9.47
CA LYS A 116 -9.43 14.31 -10.41
C LYS A 116 -9.85 12.95 -9.83
N PRO A 117 -10.23 11.97 -10.67
CA PRO A 117 -10.63 10.64 -10.20
C PRO A 117 -9.46 9.82 -9.66
N SER A 118 -8.22 10.20 -9.99
CA SER A 118 -7.02 9.55 -9.46
C SER A 118 -5.82 10.49 -9.44
N LEU A 119 -4.87 10.15 -8.57
CA LEU A 119 -3.56 10.78 -8.44
C LEU A 119 -2.48 9.71 -8.35
N LYS A 120 -1.34 9.97 -8.99
CA LYS A 120 -0.13 9.14 -8.91
C LYS A 120 1.06 10.02 -8.58
N VAL A 121 1.81 9.64 -7.57
CA VAL A 121 3.06 10.31 -7.22
C VAL A 121 4.19 9.77 -8.10
N THR A 122 5.04 10.66 -8.58
CA THR A 122 6.22 10.31 -9.39
C THR A 122 7.47 11.01 -8.88
N ASN A 123 8.63 10.40 -9.10
CA ASN A 123 9.95 11.00 -8.91
C ASN A 123 10.71 10.90 -10.24
N ASP A 124 11.14 12.04 -10.80
CA ASP A 124 11.73 12.14 -12.14
C ASP A 124 10.90 11.42 -13.23
N GLY A 125 9.58 11.60 -13.19
CA GLY A 125 8.63 10.98 -14.11
C GLY A 125 8.39 9.49 -13.89
N LYS A 126 9.02 8.87 -12.89
CA LYS A 126 8.83 7.45 -12.56
C LYS A 126 7.86 7.28 -11.39
N PRO A 127 6.86 6.38 -11.47
CA PRO A 127 5.96 6.10 -10.37
C PRO A 127 6.71 5.61 -9.12
N VAL A 128 6.38 6.15 -7.96
CA VAL A 128 7.01 5.74 -6.69
C VAL A 128 6.20 4.72 -5.90
N GLY A 129 4.98 4.42 -6.31
CA GLY A 129 4.11 3.46 -5.61
C GLY A 129 3.20 4.09 -4.55
N ILE A 130 2.89 5.39 -4.69
CA ILE A 130 1.88 6.10 -3.90
C ILE A 130 0.82 6.61 -4.88
N ASN A 131 -0.43 6.22 -4.66
CA ASN A 131 -1.55 6.60 -5.51
C ASN A 131 -2.76 6.92 -4.63
N VAL A 132 -3.63 7.80 -5.11
CA VAL A 132 -4.99 7.95 -4.58
C VAL A 132 -5.93 7.66 -5.72
N ILE A 133 -6.93 6.82 -5.50
CA ILE A 133 -7.96 6.52 -6.49
C ILE A 133 -9.33 6.71 -5.88
N ASP A 134 -10.29 7.12 -6.69
CA ASP A 134 -11.70 7.05 -6.37
C ASP A 134 -12.27 5.75 -6.96
N PRO A 135 -12.65 4.77 -6.10
CA PRO A 135 -13.20 3.49 -6.54
C PRO A 135 -14.48 3.60 -7.35
N PHE A 136 -15.22 4.72 -7.25
CA PHE A 136 -16.41 4.95 -8.07
C PHE A 136 -16.11 4.89 -9.58
N PHE A 137 -14.87 5.19 -9.98
CA PHE A 137 -14.41 5.18 -11.37
C PHE A 137 -13.61 3.91 -11.74
N LEU A 138 -13.69 2.85 -10.93
CA LEU A 138 -13.12 1.55 -11.29
C LEU A 138 -14.13 0.76 -12.13
N ASP A 139 -13.83 0.65 -13.43
CA ASP A 139 -14.54 -0.24 -14.37
C ASP A 139 -14.21 -1.72 -14.14
#